data_AF-A0A6J4XR71-F1
#
_entry.id   AF-A0A6J4XR71-F1
#
_cell.length_a   1.000
_cell.length_b   1.000
_cell.length_c   1.000
_cell.angle_alpha   90.00
_cell.angle_beta   90.00
_cell.angle_gamma   90.00
#
_symmetry.space_group_name_H-M   'P 1'
#
loop_
_entity.id
_entity.type
_entity.pdbx_description
1 polymer ?
#
loop_
_entity_poly.entity_id
_entity_poly.type
_entity_poly.pdbx_seq_one_letter_code
_entity_poly.pdbx_strand_id
1 'polypeptide(L)'
;MKLVFRKNDQEEITVLQSVDGEERAFIYTNMIKVLLEDGELEAPVVEGDFTVEESRSINNMVNEINKVTKETLASTASDGPSTDLSL
;
A
#
# COMPACT_ATOMS: atom_id res chain seq x y z
N MET A 1 -5.36 -0.11 -6.10
CA MET A 1 -4.61 -1.40 -5.98
C MET A 1 -4.81 -1.96 -4.59
N LYS A 2 -4.91 -3.29 -4.44
CA LYS A 2 -4.78 -4.00 -3.15
C LYS A 2 -3.70 -5.07 -3.15
N LEU A 3 -3.17 -5.35 -1.96
CA LEU A 3 -2.30 -6.49 -1.69
C LEU A 3 -3.13 -7.72 -1.36
N VAL A 4 -2.75 -8.87 -1.90
CA VAL A 4 -3.41 -10.17 -1.64
C VAL A 4 -2.39 -11.08 -0.94
N PHE A 5 -2.73 -11.53 0.26
CA PHE A 5 -1.93 -12.43 1.07
C PHE A 5 -2.56 -13.81 1.03
N ARG A 6 -1.83 -14.80 0.52
CA ARG A 6 -2.28 -16.19 0.43
C ARG A 6 -1.37 -17.08 1.26
N LYS A 7 -1.95 -17.78 2.23
CA LYS A 7 -1.24 -18.76 3.07
C LYS A 7 -1.61 -20.17 2.61
N ASN A 8 -0.61 -21.02 2.39
CA ASN A 8 -0.82 -22.41 2.03
C ASN A 8 -0.80 -23.33 3.27
N ASP A 9 -1.11 -24.61 3.07
CA ASP A 9 -1.12 -25.65 4.11
C ASP A 9 0.27 -25.91 4.74
N GLN A 10 1.34 -25.38 4.14
CA GLN A 10 2.72 -25.45 4.64
C GLN A 10 3.10 -24.19 5.44
N GLU A 11 2.12 -23.34 5.77
CA GLU A 11 2.30 -22.06 6.47
C GLU A 11 3.11 -21.02 5.66
N GLU A 12 3.32 -21.23 4.36
CA GLU A 12 4.04 -20.30 3.50
C GLU A 12 3.10 -19.19 3.01
N ILE A 13 3.58 -17.95 3.06
CA ILE A 13 2.82 -16.78 2.65
C ILE A 13 3.34 -16.29 1.31
N THR A 14 2.44 -16.21 0.33
CA THR A 14 2.65 -15.53 -0.95
C THR A 14 1.96 -14.17 -0.93
N VAL A 15 2.66 -13.14 -1.42
CA VAL A 15 2.11 -11.79 -1.59
C VAL A 15 1.95 -11.49 -3.08
N LEU A 16 0.74 -11.14 -3.47
CA LEU A 16 0.36 -10.74 -4.81
C LEU A 16 -0.17 -9.30 -4.78
N GLN A 17 -0.26 -8.66 -5.93
CA GLN A 17 -0.97 -7.40 -6.11
C GLN A 17 -2.16 -7.63 -7.04
N SER A 18 -3.30 -7.01 -6.70
CA SER A 18 -4.49 -6.97 -7.55
C SER A 18 -4.72 -5.54 -8.05
N VAL A 19 -4.76 -5.40 -9.37
CA VAL A 19 -5.05 -4.14 -10.08
C VAL A 19 -6.14 -4.45 -11.10
N ASP A 20 -7.24 -3.71 -11.04
CA ASP A 20 -8.43 -3.92 -11.88
C ASP A 20 -9.00 -5.35 -11.83
N GLY A 21 -8.86 -6.01 -10.68
CA GLY A 21 -9.30 -7.39 -10.47
C GLY A 21 -8.33 -8.45 -10.97
N GLU A 22 -7.21 -8.08 -11.60
CA GLU A 22 -6.19 -9.02 -12.07
C GLU A 22 -5.06 -9.18 -11.05
N GLU A 23 -4.86 -10.42 -10.58
CA GLU A 23 -3.74 -10.78 -9.71
C GLU A 23 -2.45 -10.97 -10.50
N ARG A 24 -1.36 -10.42 -9.97
CA ARG A 24 -0.01 -10.61 -10.49
C ARG A 24 1.01 -10.64 -9.35
N ALA A 25 2.22 -11.08 -9.67
CA ALA A 25 3.34 -11.06 -8.72
C ALA A 25 3.55 -9.65 -8.17
N PHE A 26 3.74 -9.55 -6.85
CA PHE A 26 3.97 -8.28 -6.18
C PHE A 26 5.30 -7.66 -6.62
N ILE A 27 5.26 -6.38 -6.97
CA ILE A 27 6.45 -5.59 -7.31
C ILE A 27 6.38 -4.26 -6.54
N TYR A 28 7.33 -4.04 -5.63
CA TYR A 28 7.33 -2.86 -4.76
C TYR A 28 7.40 -1.53 -5.54
N THR A 29 8.09 -1.49 -6.69
CA THR A 29 8.15 -0.27 -7.53
C THR A 29 6.79 0.08 -8.14
N ASN A 30 5.93 -0.91 -8.42
CA ASN A 30 4.57 -0.66 -8.89
C ASN A 30 3.70 -0.12 -7.75
N MET A 31 3.84 -0.66 -6.55
CA MET A 31 3.15 -0.15 -5.36
C MET A 31 3.51 1.32 -5.10
N ILE A 32 4.79 1.68 -5.17
CA ILE A 32 5.24 3.08 -4.98
C ILE A 32 4.61 4.00 -6.03
N LYS A 33 4.57 3.60 -7.31
CA LYS A 33 3.92 4.40 -8.36
C LYS A 33 2.45 4.66 -8.05
N VAL A 34 1.71 3.61 -7.68
CA VAL A 34 0.30 3.74 -7.28
C VAL A 34 0.15 4.66 -6.07
N LEU A 35 1.01 4.55 -5.06
CA LEU A 35 0.96 5.43 -3.90
C LEU A 35 1.24 6.90 -4.25
N LEU A 36 2.06 7.18 -5.26
CA LEU A 36 2.32 8.54 -5.75
C LEU A 36 1.16 9.09 -6.61
N GLU A 37 0.45 8.22 -7.33
CA GLU A 37 -0.65 8.59 -8.23
C GLU A 37 -2.00 8.67 -7.50
N ASP A 38 -2.35 7.62 -6.75
CA ASP A 38 -3.64 7.43 -6.10
C ASP A 38 -3.63 7.85 -4.62
N GLY A 39 -2.44 7.94 -3.99
CA GLY A 39 -2.28 8.38 -2.61
C GLY A 39 -2.55 7.32 -1.53
N GLU A 40 -3.09 6.15 -1.90
CA GLU A 40 -3.36 5.06 -0.96
C GLU A 40 -3.52 3.69 -1.65
N LEU A 41 -3.35 2.62 -0.88
CA LEU A 41 -3.76 1.26 -1.21
C LEU A 41 -5.17 0.99 -0.69
N GLU A 42 -5.90 0.17 -1.42
CA GLU A 42 -7.15 -0.43 -0.95
C GLU A 42 -6.88 -1.46 0.17
N ALA A 43 -7.94 -1.84 0.90
CA ALA A 43 -7.87 -2.86 1.94
C ALA A 43 -7.31 -4.19 1.40
N PRO A 44 -6.43 -4.88 2.16
CA PRO A 44 -5.83 -6.12 1.71
C PRO A 44 -6.86 -7.25 1.67
N VAL A 45 -6.60 -8.23 0.80
CA VAL A 45 -7.30 -9.51 0.81
C VAL A 45 -6.42 -10.53 1.53
N VAL A 46 -7.02 -11.32 2.40
CA VAL A 46 -6.35 -12.36 3.20
C VAL A 46 -7.04 -13.68 2.90
N GLU A 47 -6.31 -14.64 2.32
CA GLU A 47 -6.83 -15.93 1.86
C GLU A 47 -6.06 -17.09 2.49
N GLY A 48 -6.80 -18.09 2.99
CA GLY A 48 -6.26 -19.23 3.73
C GLY A 48 -6.39 -19.07 5.24
N ASP A 49 -5.76 -19.98 5.98
CA ASP A 49 -5.96 -20.14 7.42
C ASP A 49 -5.08 -19.19 8.24
N PHE A 50 -5.24 -17.89 7.99
CA PHE A 50 -4.67 -16.85 8.85
C PHE A 50 -5.43 -16.75 10.16
N THR A 51 -4.70 -16.64 11.25
CA THR A 51 -5.24 -16.27 12.56
C THR A 51 -5.81 -14.87 12.55
N VAL A 52 -6.62 -14.56 13.56
CA VAL A 52 -7.17 -13.21 13.76
C VAL A 52 -6.05 -12.20 13.99
N GLU A 53 -5.01 -12.60 14.71
CA GLU A 53 -3.83 -11.77 15.00
C GLU A 53 -3.02 -11.48 13.73
N GLU A 54 -2.77 -12.48 12.88
CA GLU A 54 -2.10 -12.29 11.59
C GLU A 54 -2.91 -11.36 10.68
N SER A 55 -4.22 -11.62 10.56
CA SER A 55 -5.12 -10.78 9.76
C SER A 55 -5.12 -9.34 10.25
N ARG A 56 -5.13 -9.12 11.57
CA ARG A 56 -5.02 -7.79 12.18
C ARG A 56 -3.68 -7.14 11.85
N SER A 57 -2.58 -7.89 11.93
CA SER A 57 -1.24 -7.40 11.59
C SER A 57 -1.16 -6.95 10.12
N ILE A 58 -1.70 -7.73 9.19
CA ILE A 58 -1.75 -7.40 7.76
C ILE A 58 -2.54 -6.11 7.51
N ASN A 59 -3.71 -5.98 8.13
CA ASN A 59 -4.52 -4.76 8.01
C ASN A 59 -3.79 -3.54 8.59
N ASN A 60 -3.15 -3.68 9.75
CA ASN A 60 -2.37 -2.61 10.36
C ASN A 60 -1.21 -2.17 9.45
N MET A 61 -0.52 -3.12 8.80
CA MET A 61 0.56 -2.81 7.86
C MET A 61 0.07 -1.95 6.70
N VAL A 62 -1.06 -2.30 6.06
CA VAL A 62 -1.61 -1.50 4.95
C VAL A 62 -2.07 -0.12 5.43
N ASN A 63 -2.67 -0.04 6.63
CA ASN A 63 -3.07 1.23 7.23
C ASN A 63 -1.87 2.16 7.48
N GLU A 64 -0.77 1.63 8.02
CA GLU A 64 0.44 2.41 8.26
C GLU A 64 1.11 2.86 6.95
N ILE A 65 1.12 2.02 5.90
CA ILE A 65 1.58 2.43 4.57
C ILE A 65 0.77 3.65 4.10
N ASN A 66 -0.56 3.56 4.12
CA ASN A 66 -1.43 4.65 3.68
C ASN A 66 -1.25 5.93 4.50
N LYS A 67 -1.05 5.80 5.82
CA LYS A 67 -0.78 6.93 6.70
C LYS A 67 0.54 7.62 6.33
N VAL A 68 1.63 6.86 6.21
CA VAL A 68 2.95 7.40 5.86
C VAL A 68 2.93 8.04 4.47
N THR A 69 2.22 7.45 3.50
CA THR A 69 2.04 8.05 2.17
C THR A 69 1.36 9.41 2.26
N LYS A 70 0.25 9.52 3.01
CA LYS A 70 -0.47 10.79 3.18
C LYS A 70 0.40 11.87 3.83
N GLU A 71 1.13 11.51 4.88
CA GLU A 71 2.08 12.41 5.55
C GLU A 71 3.18 12.88 4.58
N THR A 72 3.75 11.96 3.81
CA THR A 72 4.82 12.26 2.84
C THR A 72 4.34 13.19 1.72
N LEU A 73 3.18 12.90 1.12
CA LEU A 73 2.60 13.71 0.06
C LEU A 73 2.23 15.12 0.55
N ALA A 74 1.70 15.23 1.78
CA ALA A 74 1.38 16.52 2.39
C ALA A 74 2.63 17.38 2.61
N SER A 75 3.74 16.79 3.09
CA SER A 75 5.01 17.51 3.26
C SER A 75 5.61 18.01 1.94
N THR A 76 5.44 17.27 0.84
CA THR A 76 5.92 17.71 -0.48
C THR A 76 5.09 18.84 -1.09
N ALA A 77 3.81 18.98 -0.70
CA ALA A 77 2.94 20.06 -1.16
C ALA A 77 3.18 21.39 -0.43
N SER A 78 3.71 21.36 0.80
CA SER A 78 4.02 22.56 1.58
C SER A 78 5.34 23.24 1.19
N ASP A 79 6.20 22.58 0.42
CA ASP A 79 7.48 23.11 -0.08
C ASP A 79 7.36 23.69 -1.51
N GLY A 80 6.18 24.19 -1.89
CA GLY A 80 5.99 24.92 -3.14
C GLY A 80 6.97 26.10 -3.24
N PRO A 81 7.51 26.42 -4.44
CA PRO A 81 8.50 27.47 -4.58
C PRO A 81 7.90 28.80 -4.12
N SER A 82 8.50 29.41 -3.10
CA SER A 82 8.24 30.80 -2.74
C SER A 82 8.43 31.66 -3.99
N THR A 83 7.33 32.08 -4.62
CA THR A 83 7.35 33.18 -5.59
C THR A 83 7.51 34.46 -4.81
N ASP A 84 8.71 34.70 -4.29
CA ASP A 84 9.17 36.04 -3.99
C ASP A 84 9.59 36.67 -5.32
N LEU A 85 8.59 37.12 -6.07
CA LEU A 85 8.75 38.05 -7.17
C LEU A 85 8.43 39.43 -6.63
N SER A 86 9.37 39.96 -5.86
CA SER A 86 9.47 41.38 -5.56
C SER A 86 10.36 42.05 -6.62
N LEU A 87 9.73 42.68 -7.62
CA LEU A 87 10.30 43.76 -8.43
C LEU A 87 9.20 44.79 -8.77
#